data_AF-H6QA97-F1
#
_entry.id   AF-H6QA97-F1
#
_cell.length_a   1.000
_cell.length_b   1.000
_cell.length_c   1.000
_cell.angle_alpha   90.00
_cell.angle_beta   90.00
_cell.angle_gamma   90.00
#
_symmetry.space_group_name_H-M   'P 1'
#
loop_
_entity.id
_entity.type
_entity.pdbx_description
1 polymer ?
#
loop_
_entity_poly.entity_id
_entity_poly.type
_entity_poly.pdbx_seq_one_letter_code
_entity_poly.pdbx_strand_id
1 'polypeptide(L)'
;MSLVRRALMEHPEITANALMAQVLYEVLAKIAPWERLATKEDIASVDARLDAVVERVEALEKGFAPERWAYYDAESYVYGYPAEEELDVVVHNGKAVPLEITSTPKRGDLPVAKRKAEVYERAAVQRADAVYVTAVYIHDRNPALVEAVANKMGIRLVKPESFTGEAGEP
;
A
#
# COMPACT_ATOMS: atom_id res chain seq x y z
N MET A 1 21.11 -40.41 47.27
CA MET A 1 20.18 -39.39 46.69
C MET A 1 20.62 -39.12 45.26
N SER A 2 19.74 -39.19 44.26
CA SER A 2 20.15 -39.08 42.84
C SER A 2 20.62 -37.66 42.50
N LEU A 3 21.55 -37.53 41.54
CA LEU A 3 22.06 -36.24 41.04
C LEU A 3 20.92 -35.32 40.58
N VAL A 4 19.90 -35.89 39.94
CA VAL A 4 18.69 -35.18 39.51
C VAL A 4 17.95 -34.58 40.71
N ARG A 5 17.78 -35.34 41.80
CA ARG A 5 17.11 -34.83 43.02
C ARG A 5 17.91 -33.73 43.70
N ARG A 6 19.26 -33.79 43.68
CA ARG A 6 20.10 -32.72 44.21
C ARG A 6 19.97 -31.44 43.37
N ALA A 7 20.09 -31.57 42.05
CA ALA A 7 19.96 -30.43 41.13
C ALA A 7 18.59 -29.73 41.24
N LEU A 8 17.50 -30.50 41.38
CA LEU A 8 16.15 -29.93 41.56
C LEU A 8 15.94 -29.24 42.92
N MET A 9 16.69 -29.63 43.95
CA MET A 9 16.63 -29.00 45.28
C MET A 9 17.52 -27.76 45.38
N GLU A 10 18.69 -27.78 44.72
CA GLU A 10 19.60 -26.63 44.67
C GLU A 10 19.11 -25.55 43.70
N HIS A 11 18.32 -25.92 42.69
CA HIS A 11 17.76 -25.04 41.68
C HIS A 11 16.23 -25.20 41.56
N PRO A 12 15.45 -24.79 42.58
CA PRO A 12 13.98 -24.90 42.56
C PRO A 12 13.34 -24.15 41.38
N GLU A 13 14.03 -23.16 40.81
CA GLU A 13 13.66 -22.44 39.58
C GLU A 13 13.54 -23.36 38.35
N ILE A 14 14.25 -24.49 38.29
CA ILE A 14 14.11 -25.47 37.20
C ILE A 14 12.71 -26.09 37.24
N THR A 15 12.26 -26.43 38.45
CA THR A 15 10.91 -26.98 38.67
C THR A 15 9.85 -25.92 38.42
N ALA A 16 10.08 -24.69 38.89
CA ALA A 16 9.17 -23.57 38.65
C ALA A 16 9.05 -23.23 37.16
N ASN A 17 10.16 -23.20 36.41
CA ASN A 17 10.16 -22.95 34.97
C ASN A 17 9.50 -24.09 34.19
N ALA A 18 9.73 -25.35 34.58
CA ALA A 18 9.06 -26.50 34.00
C ALA A 18 7.53 -26.45 34.25
N LEU A 19 7.12 -26.11 35.47
CA LEU A 19 5.71 -25.95 35.82
C LEU A 19 5.08 -24.75 35.11
N MET A 20 5.81 -23.63 34.99
CA MET A 20 5.36 -22.43 34.27
C MET A 20 5.21 -22.69 32.78
N ALA A 21 6.12 -23.46 32.16
CA ALA A 21 5.97 -23.88 30.77
C ALA A 21 4.72 -24.76 30.59
N GLN A 22 4.46 -25.66 31.53
CA GLN A 22 3.28 -26.54 31.49
C GLN A 22 1.97 -25.77 31.72
N VAL A 23 1.93 -24.85 32.68
CA VAL A 23 0.80 -23.95 32.94
C VAL A 23 0.59 -23.01 31.75
N LEU A 24 1.65 -22.46 31.16
CA LEU A 24 1.56 -21.62 29.96
C LEU A 24 0.97 -22.42 28.80
N TYR A 25 1.39 -23.68 28.61
CA TYR A 25 0.84 -24.56 27.58
C TYR A 25 -0.64 -24.89 27.82
N GLU A 26 -1.04 -25.20 29.06
CA GLU A 26 -2.44 -25.45 29.43
C GLU A 26 -3.32 -24.21 29.28
N VAL A 27 -2.80 -23.03 29.60
CA VAL A 27 -3.50 -21.75 29.46
C VAL A 27 -3.64 -21.38 27.99
N LEU A 28 -2.58 -21.52 27.18
CA LEU A 28 -2.63 -21.32 25.73
C LEU A 28 -3.63 -22.27 25.07
N ALA A 29 -3.64 -23.55 25.47
CA ALA A 29 -4.59 -24.56 24.97
C ALA A 29 -6.06 -24.27 25.32
N LYS A 30 -6.31 -23.54 26.42
CA LYS A 30 -7.67 -23.14 26.84
C LYS A 30 -8.14 -21.83 26.18
N ILE A 31 -7.24 -20.93 25.82
CA ILE A 31 -7.58 -19.60 25.30
C ILE A 31 -7.61 -19.59 23.76
N ALA A 32 -6.85 -20.45 23.09
CA ALA A 32 -6.90 -20.64 21.65
C ALA A 32 -7.01 -22.14 21.32
N PRO A 33 -8.01 -22.59 20.53
CA PRO A 33 -7.99 -23.95 19.99
C PRO A 33 -6.73 -24.09 19.14
N TRP A 34 -5.81 -24.99 19.52
CA TRP A 34 -4.58 -25.26 18.76
C TRP A 34 -4.87 -25.71 17.32
N GLU A 35 -6.08 -26.22 17.06
CA GLU A 35 -6.65 -26.52 15.74
C GLU A 35 -6.79 -25.29 14.82
N ARG A 36 -6.61 -24.07 15.35
CA ARG A 36 -6.65 -22.80 14.60
C ARG A 36 -5.29 -22.10 14.51
N LEU A 37 -4.23 -22.71 15.01
CA LEU A 37 -2.88 -22.20 14.75
C LEU A 37 -2.49 -22.59 13.34
N ALA A 38 -1.98 -21.62 12.56
CA ALA A 38 -1.46 -21.89 11.24
C ALA A 38 -0.41 -23.01 11.34
N THR A 39 -0.68 -24.12 10.67
CA THR A 39 0.25 -25.24 10.55
C THR A 39 1.44 -24.82 9.70
N LYS A 40 2.51 -25.62 9.73
CA LYS A 40 3.64 -25.41 8.81
C LYS A 40 3.19 -25.45 7.34
N GLU A 41 2.17 -26.25 7.04
CA GLU A 41 1.56 -26.36 5.71
C GLU A 41 0.74 -25.11 5.35
N ASP A 42 0.00 -24.53 6.32
CA ASP A 42 -0.69 -23.26 6.12
C ASP A 42 0.28 -22.12 5.82
N ILE A 43 1.41 -22.07 6.55
CA ILE A 43 2.47 -21.09 6.32
C ILE A 43 3.09 -21.30 4.93
N ALA A 44 3.41 -22.54 4.57
CA ALA A 44 3.96 -22.84 3.24
C ALA A 44 2.97 -22.50 2.10
N SER A 45 1.66 -22.69 2.33
CA SER A 45 0.62 -22.29 1.38
C SER A 45 0.53 -20.78 1.22
N VAL A 46 0.67 -20.01 2.31
CA VAL A 46 0.71 -18.54 2.25
C VAL A 46 1.98 -18.07 1.53
N ASP A 47 3.13 -18.69 1.81
CA ASP A 47 4.40 -18.38 1.17
C ASP A 47 4.33 -18.59 -0.34
N ALA A 48 3.80 -19.75 -0.78
CA ALA A 48 3.59 -20.03 -2.19
C ALA A 48 2.61 -19.06 -2.87
N ARG A 49 1.56 -18.62 -2.15
CA ARG A 49 0.64 -17.58 -2.65
C ARG A 49 1.33 -16.22 -2.74
N LEU A 50 2.19 -15.89 -1.78
CA LEU A 50 2.96 -14.65 -1.76
C LEU A 50 3.94 -14.62 -2.94
N ASP A 51 4.69 -15.70 -3.17
CA ASP A 51 5.59 -15.85 -4.32
C ASP A 51 4.83 -15.64 -5.64
N ALA A 52 3.66 -16.27 -5.79
CA ALA A 52 2.83 -16.10 -6.98
C ALA A 52 2.32 -14.65 -7.16
N VAL A 53 2.03 -13.94 -6.06
CA VAL A 53 1.67 -12.51 -6.11
C VAL A 53 2.87 -11.67 -6.51
N VAL A 54 4.05 -11.94 -5.95
CA VAL A 54 5.30 -11.24 -6.27
C VAL A 54 5.63 -11.41 -7.75
N GLU A 55 5.64 -12.63 -8.28
CA GLU A 55 5.88 -12.89 -9.70
C GLU A 55 4.88 -12.16 -10.60
N ARG A 56 3.60 -12.12 -10.20
CA ARG A 56 2.56 -11.41 -10.96
C ARG A 56 2.78 -9.90 -10.94
N VAL A 57 3.19 -9.33 -9.81
CA VAL A 57 3.53 -7.89 -9.70
C VAL A 57 4.74 -7.58 -10.57
N GLU A 58 5.82 -8.36 -10.48
CA GLU A 58 7.02 -8.17 -11.30
C GLU A 58 6.71 -8.28 -12.81
N ALA A 59 5.83 -9.20 -13.20
CA ALA A 59 5.37 -9.31 -14.58
C ALA A 59 4.58 -8.08 -15.05
N LEU A 60 3.74 -7.50 -14.18
CA LEU A 60 3.02 -6.26 -14.48
C LEU A 60 3.98 -5.07 -14.57
N GLU A 61 4.95 -4.96 -13.67
CA GLU A 61 5.92 -3.85 -13.61
C GLU A 61 6.79 -3.75 -14.86
N LYS A 62 7.13 -4.86 -15.53
CA LYS A 62 7.97 -4.84 -16.76
C LYS A 62 7.42 -3.98 -17.90
N GLY A 63 6.14 -3.61 -17.86
CA GLY A 63 5.53 -2.67 -18.80
C GLY A 63 5.39 -1.23 -18.31
N PHE A 64 5.64 -0.97 -17.03
CA PHE A 64 5.42 0.32 -16.39
C PHE A 64 6.79 0.94 -16.05
N ALA A 65 7.17 1.97 -16.80
CA ALA A 65 8.35 2.76 -16.49
C ALA A 65 7.90 4.06 -15.80
N PRO A 66 7.95 4.14 -14.45
CA PRO A 66 7.74 5.40 -13.76
C PRO A 66 8.92 6.33 -14.04
N GLU A 67 8.62 7.54 -14.47
CA GLU A 67 9.55 8.63 -14.70
C GLU A 67 9.13 9.82 -13.84
N ARG A 68 10.08 10.42 -13.12
CA ARG A 68 9.85 11.68 -12.41
C ARG A 68 10.14 12.82 -13.36
N TRP A 69 9.11 13.58 -13.69
CA TRP A 69 9.21 14.76 -14.54
C TRP A 69 9.28 16.01 -13.68
N ALA A 70 10.27 16.85 -13.93
CA ALA A 70 10.45 18.14 -13.26
C ALA A 70 10.39 19.27 -14.29
N TYR A 71 9.69 20.34 -13.94
CA TYR A 71 9.50 21.50 -14.80
C TYR A 71 9.39 22.78 -14.00
N TYR A 72 10.02 23.86 -14.47
CA TYR A 72 9.88 25.17 -13.84
C TYR A 72 8.73 25.95 -14.48
N ASP A 73 7.63 26.13 -13.75
CA ASP A 73 6.46 26.89 -14.16
C ASP A 73 6.68 28.39 -14.01
N ALA A 74 7.40 28.97 -14.98
CA ALA A 74 7.64 30.41 -15.02
C ALA A 74 6.36 31.24 -15.22
N GLU A 75 5.32 30.66 -15.83
CA GLU A 75 4.04 31.32 -16.10
C GLU A 75 3.13 31.38 -14.87
N SER A 76 3.53 30.73 -13.76
CA SER A 76 2.76 30.71 -12.52
C SER A 76 1.39 30.05 -12.68
N TYR A 77 1.24 29.12 -13.62
CA TYR A 77 -0.04 28.49 -13.94
C TYR A 77 -0.56 27.61 -12.80
N VAL A 78 0.31 26.85 -12.13
CA VAL A 78 -0.07 25.82 -11.15
C VAL A 78 -0.44 26.41 -9.79
N TYR A 79 0.38 27.31 -9.25
CA TYR A 79 0.16 27.89 -7.90
C TYR A 79 -0.08 29.41 -7.89
N GLY A 80 0.03 30.10 -9.03
CA GLY A 80 -0.06 31.56 -9.09
C GLY A 80 1.24 32.29 -8.71
N TYR A 81 2.34 31.57 -8.56
CA TYR A 81 3.71 32.11 -8.51
C TYR A 81 4.69 31.15 -9.20
N PRO A 82 5.88 31.62 -9.66
CA PRO A 82 6.84 30.75 -10.31
C PRO A 82 7.41 29.70 -9.35
N ALA A 83 7.34 28.43 -9.72
CA ALA A 83 7.76 27.32 -8.89
C ALA A 83 8.27 26.16 -9.74
N GLU A 84 9.12 25.32 -9.13
CA GLU A 84 9.49 24.03 -9.69
C GLU A 84 8.39 23.02 -9.36
N GLU A 85 7.88 22.37 -10.39
CA GLU A 85 6.82 21.38 -10.33
C GLU A 85 7.39 20.00 -10.60
N GLU A 86 6.94 19.04 -9.80
CA GLU A 86 7.26 17.64 -9.97
C GLU A 86 5.99 16.83 -10.16
N LEU A 87 6.08 15.86 -11.05
CA LEU A 87 5.01 14.94 -11.39
C LEU A 87 5.59 13.57 -11.70
N ASP A 88 5.06 12.53 -11.06
CA ASP A 88 5.36 11.17 -11.45
C ASP A 88 4.54 10.84 -12.70
N VAL A 89 5.15 10.22 -13.69
CA VAL A 89 4.48 9.84 -14.93
C VAL A 89 4.82 8.39 -15.23
N VAL A 90 3.81 7.59 -15.56
CA VAL A 90 4.06 6.27 -16.11
C VAL A 90 3.76 6.27 -17.60
N VAL A 91 4.73 5.81 -18.39
CA VAL A 91 4.52 5.57 -19.83
C VAL A 91 4.29 4.08 -20.04
N HIS A 92 3.13 3.74 -20.59
CA HIS A 92 2.79 2.37 -20.97
C HIS A 92 2.17 2.36 -22.37
N ASN A 93 2.69 1.52 -23.28
CA ASN A 93 2.24 1.44 -24.68
C ASN A 93 2.18 2.80 -25.41
N GLY A 94 3.16 3.67 -25.18
CA GLY A 94 3.24 5.01 -25.80
C GLY A 94 2.21 6.01 -25.29
N LYS A 95 1.55 5.71 -24.16
CA LYS A 95 0.61 6.59 -23.48
C LYS A 95 1.18 7.00 -22.13
N ALA A 96 1.33 8.30 -21.93
CA ALA A 96 1.74 8.87 -20.66
C ALA A 96 0.54 9.00 -19.71
N VAL A 97 0.74 8.60 -18.47
CA VAL A 97 -0.24 8.65 -17.40
C VAL A 97 0.36 9.45 -16.24
N PRO A 98 0.00 10.73 -16.09
CA PRO A 98 0.40 11.53 -14.94
C PRO A 98 -0.20 10.99 -13.64
N LEU A 99 0.65 10.87 -12.63
CA LEU A 99 0.36 10.39 -11.30
C LEU A 99 0.72 11.48 -10.29
N GLU A 100 -0.26 11.96 -9.54
CA GLU A 100 0.01 12.71 -8.32
C GLU A 100 -0.16 11.75 -7.14
N ILE A 101 0.96 11.36 -6.53
CA ILE A 101 0.95 10.45 -5.39
C ILE A 101 0.82 11.30 -4.12
N THR A 102 -0.35 11.23 -3.46
CA THR A 102 -0.55 11.85 -2.15
C THR A 102 -1.29 10.90 -1.24
N SER A 103 -0.81 10.73 -0.01
CA SER A 103 -1.46 9.84 0.94
C SER A 103 -2.83 10.38 1.41
N THR A 104 -3.03 11.71 1.35
CA THR A 104 -4.21 12.38 1.92
C THR A 104 -4.73 13.55 1.06
N PRO A 105 -5.32 13.29 -0.11
CA PRO A 105 -5.81 14.35 -0.98
C PRO A 105 -6.98 15.11 -0.34
N LYS A 106 -6.92 16.44 -0.43
CA LYS A 106 -7.96 17.40 -0.04
C LYS A 106 -8.61 18.00 -1.28
N ARG A 107 -9.79 18.63 -1.12
CA ARG A 107 -10.48 19.34 -2.23
C ARG A 107 -9.60 20.36 -2.96
N GLY A 108 -8.69 21.03 -2.24
CA GLY A 108 -7.78 22.03 -2.81
C GLY A 108 -6.65 21.44 -3.65
N ASP A 109 -6.36 20.15 -3.49
CA ASP A 109 -5.25 19.48 -4.19
C ASP A 109 -5.66 19.04 -5.59
N LEU A 110 -6.96 18.78 -5.82
CA LEU A 110 -7.48 18.33 -7.13
C LEU A 110 -7.23 19.35 -8.25
N PRO A 111 -7.53 20.66 -8.09
CA PRO A 111 -7.19 21.65 -9.11
C PRO A 111 -5.68 21.76 -9.38
N VAL A 112 -4.85 21.58 -8.34
CA VAL A 112 -3.39 21.62 -8.47
C VAL A 112 -2.90 20.44 -9.30
N ALA A 113 -3.31 19.23 -8.95
CA ALA A 113 -2.98 18.01 -9.70
C ALA A 113 -3.43 18.11 -11.17
N LYS A 114 -4.62 18.67 -11.42
CA LYS A 114 -5.11 18.91 -12.79
C LYS A 114 -4.20 19.87 -13.55
N ARG A 115 -3.80 21.00 -12.96
CA ARG A 115 -2.95 21.99 -13.61
C ARG A 115 -1.55 21.45 -13.88
N LYS A 116 -0.96 20.67 -12.96
CA LYS A 116 0.31 19.97 -13.18
C LYS A 116 0.24 19.04 -14.39
N ALA A 117 -0.82 18.24 -14.49
CA ALA A 117 -1.02 17.36 -15.64
C ALA A 117 -1.21 18.11 -16.96
N GLU A 118 -1.92 19.24 -16.96
CA GLU A 118 -2.06 20.09 -18.15
C GLU A 118 -0.72 20.72 -18.58
N VAL A 119 0.12 21.10 -17.62
CA VAL A 119 1.48 21.61 -17.88
C VAL A 119 2.35 20.50 -18.48
N TYR A 120 2.26 19.28 -17.96
CA TYR A 120 2.89 18.10 -18.57
C TYR A 120 2.39 17.87 -20.01
N GLU A 121 1.07 17.89 -20.27
CA GLU A 121 0.50 17.71 -21.62
C GLU A 121 0.95 18.77 -22.62
N ARG A 122 1.23 20.01 -22.17
CA ARG A 122 1.72 21.10 -23.04
C ARG A 122 3.20 20.96 -23.36
N ALA A 123 3.98 20.48 -22.40
CA ALA A 123 5.43 20.33 -22.53
C ALA A 123 5.84 19.00 -23.17
N ALA A 124 5.08 17.93 -22.93
CA ALA A 124 5.30 16.61 -23.47
C ALA A 124 4.56 16.42 -24.81
N VAL A 125 5.21 15.74 -25.75
CA VAL A 125 4.64 15.44 -27.09
C VAL A 125 3.44 14.47 -27.01
N GLN A 126 3.21 13.85 -25.84
CA GLN A 126 2.16 12.85 -25.63
C GLN A 126 1.05 13.39 -24.75
N ARG A 127 -0.20 13.16 -25.18
CA ARG A 127 -1.40 13.57 -24.46
C ARG A 127 -1.66 12.58 -23.31
N ALA A 128 -1.97 13.09 -22.12
CA ALA A 128 -2.37 12.25 -21.00
C ALA A 128 -3.81 11.75 -21.17
N ASP A 129 -4.03 10.46 -21.01
CA ASP A 129 -5.36 9.85 -21.12
C ASP A 129 -6.20 10.03 -19.83
N ALA A 130 -5.53 10.15 -18.67
CA ALA A 130 -6.15 10.39 -17.37
C ALA A 130 -5.10 10.83 -16.34
N VAL A 131 -5.51 11.64 -15.36
CA VAL A 131 -4.70 11.96 -14.18
C VAL A 131 -5.12 11.03 -13.05
N TYR A 132 -4.18 10.30 -12.48
CA TYR A 132 -4.48 9.48 -11.30
C TYR A 132 -3.94 10.15 -10.05
N VAL A 133 -4.79 10.15 -9.02
CA VAL A 133 -4.43 10.61 -7.68
C VAL A 133 -4.61 9.42 -6.75
N THR A 134 -3.53 8.97 -6.13
CA THR A 134 -3.65 7.95 -5.09
C THR A 134 -4.22 8.57 -3.83
N ALA A 135 -5.01 7.81 -3.07
CA ALA A 135 -5.62 8.29 -1.84
C ALA A 135 -5.66 7.15 -0.84
N VAL A 136 -4.71 7.10 0.10
CA VAL A 136 -4.77 6.14 1.21
C VAL A 136 -5.92 6.53 2.16
N TYR A 137 -6.17 7.83 2.33
CA TYR A 137 -7.30 8.34 3.10
C TYR A 137 -7.72 9.75 2.65
N ILE A 138 -9.01 9.98 2.37
CA ILE A 138 -9.50 11.32 2.00
C ILE A 138 -9.82 12.12 3.27
N HIS A 139 -8.96 13.07 3.64
CA HIS A 139 -9.12 13.90 4.84
C HIS A 139 -9.98 15.16 4.56
N ASP A 140 -11.25 14.96 4.20
CA ASP A 140 -12.24 16.02 3.97
C ASP A 140 -13.51 15.79 4.79
N ARG A 141 -14.23 16.87 5.15
CA ARG A 141 -15.52 16.78 5.85
C ARG A 141 -16.62 16.16 4.98
N ASN A 142 -16.44 16.16 3.66
CA ASN A 142 -17.33 15.51 2.70
C ASN A 142 -16.53 14.74 1.64
N PRO A 143 -16.10 13.50 1.94
CA PRO A 143 -15.33 12.67 1.01
C PRO A 143 -16.04 12.39 -0.31
N ALA A 144 -17.37 12.20 -0.29
CA ALA A 144 -18.16 11.98 -1.50
C ALA A 144 -18.11 13.18 -2.47
N LEU A 145 -18.02 14.40 -1.94
CA LEU A 145 -17.85 15.60 -2.76
C LEU A 145 -16.46 15.66 -3.42
N VAL A 146 -15.41 15.19 -2.73
CA VAL A 146 -14.05 15.08 -3.31
C VAL A 146 -14.10 14.16 -4.54
N GLU A 147 -14.75 13.01 -4.41
CA GLU A 147 -14.90 12.04 -5.50
C GLU A 147 -15.69 12.60 -6.69
N ALA A 148 -16.82 13.26 -6.41
CA ALA A 148 -17.64 13.87 -7.45
C ALA A 148 -16.88 14.98 -8.21
N VAL A 149 -16.10 15.79 -7.50
CA VAL A 149 -15.27 16.85 -8.11
C VAL A 149 -14.13 16.25 -8.94
N ALA A 150 -13.44 15.23 -8.42
CA ALA A 150 -12.38 14.54 -9.14
C ALA A 150 -12.89 13.96 -10.47
N ASN A 151 -14.01 13.21 -10.44
CA ASN A 151 -14.64 12.66 -11.63
C ASN A 151 -15.03 13.74 -12.64
N LYS A 152 -15.61 14.86 -12.17
CA LYS A 152 -15.96 16.00 -13.03
C LYS A 152 -14.74 16.66 -13.68
N MET A 153 -13.57 16.61 -13.04
CA MET A 153 -12.30 17.13 -13.54
C MET A 153 -11.54 16.14 -14.43
N GLY A 154 -12.05 14.91 -14.60
CA GLY A 154 -11.35 13.83 -15.31
C GLY A 154 -10.18 13.24 -14.52
N ILE A 155 -10.19 13.39 -13.19
CA ILE A 155 -9.19 12.80 -12.28
C ILE A 155 -9.74 11.48 -11.76
N ARG A 156 -8.94 10.41 -11.87
CA ARG A 156 -9.25 9.09 -11.31
C ARG A 156 -8.61 8.96 -9.93
N LEU A 157 -9.44 8.91 -8.89
CA LEU A 157 -8.98 8.61 -7.53
C LEU A 157 -8.79 7.10 -7.38
N VAL A 158 -7.61 6.70 -6.95
CA VAL A 158 -7.28 5.29 -6.66
C VAL A 158 -7.18 5.11 -5.16
N LYS A 159 -8.04 4.26 -4.60
CA LYS A 159 -8.11 3.98 -3.16
C LYS A 159 -7.59 2.57 -2.83
N PRO A 160 -7.06 2.32 -1.63
CA PRO A 160 -6.68 0.98 -1.19
C PRO A 160 -7.77 -0.08 -1.41
N GLU A 161 -9.04 0.27 -1.15
CA GLU A 161 -10.18 -0.65 -1.31
C GLU A 161 -10.51 -0.93 -2.78
N SER A 162 -10.07 -0.07 -3.71
CA SER A 162 -10.22 -0.35 -5.15
C SER A 162 -9.23 -1.40 -5.68
N PHE A 163 -8.27 -1.84 -4.87
CA PHE A 163 -7.36 -2.96 -5.19
C PHE A 163 -7.82 -4.30 -4.63
N THR A 164 -8.84 -4.34 -3.77
CA THR A 164 -9.46 -5.61 -3.38
C THR A 164 -10.33 -6.07 -4.54
N GLY A 165 -9.71 -6.77 -5.49
CA GLY A 165 -10.45 -7.48 -6.51
C GLY A 165 -11.49 -8.36 -5.82
N GLU A 166 -12.76 -8.10 -6.08
CA GLU A 166 -13.67 -9.24 -6.22
C GLU A 166 -13.02 -10.10 -7.30
N ALA A 167 -12.37 -11.18 -6.85
CA ALA A 167 -11.91 -12.22 -7.74
C ALA A 167 -13.16 -12.65 -8.50
N GLY A 168 -13.25 -12.26 -9.78
CA GLY A 168 -14.23 -12.83 -10.67
C GLY A 168 -14.09 -14.34 -10.57
N GLU A 169 -15.12 -14.98 -10.01
CA GLU A 169 -15.26 -16.42 -10.11
C GLU A 169 -15.29 -16.80 -11.60
N PRO A 170 -14.72 -17.96 -11.97
CA PRO A 170 -14.69 -18.45 -13.34
C PRO A 170 -16.09 -18.67 -13.93
#